data_AF-A0A7X8JKG3-F1
#
_entry.id   AF-A0A7X8JKG3-F1
#
_cell.length_a   1.000
_cell.length_b   1.000
_cell.length_c   1.000
_cell.angle_alpha   90.00
_cell.angle_beta   90.00
_cell.angle_gamma   90.00
#
_symmetry.space_group_name_H-M   'P 1'
#
loop_
_entity.id
_entity.type
_entity.pdbx_description
1 polymer ?
#
loop_
_entity_poly.entity_id
_entity_poly.type
_entity_poly.pdbx_seq_one_letter_code
_entity_poly.pdbx_strand_id
1 'polypeptide(L)'
;MNNKGSTLIILVIVIALVIVLGLSVINTTVNHYEIKKFSIDSKESFYISETGINEAYVRTCDLINESIEAAMQTAEDYLSVDPSDKAEAENIFTVNYMMQISSSIDDSIETRTNPSVKIWNENLAFADNTLTVILKSSYINENKVYQITGAEVVISVPDYEEVSAGSYDVRNYIKIQNWNS
;
A
#
# COMPACT_ATOMS: atom_id res chain seq x y z
N MET A 1 -0.30 73.01 -34.50
CA MET A 1 -0.16 72.23 -33.25
C MET A 1 0.63 70.96 -33.56
N ASN A 2 1.73 70.72 -32.83
CA ASN A 2 2.69 69.64 -33.08
C ASN A 2 2.23 68.34 -32.38
N ASN A 3 1.46 67.49 -33.06
CA ASN A 3 0.90 66.26 -32.49
C ASN A 3 1.92 65.11 -32.36
N LYS A 4 3.18 65.30 -32.79
CA LYS A 4 4.23 64.28 -32.76
C LYS A 4 4.49 63.73 -31.35
N GLY A 5 4.40 64.57 -30.32
CA GLY A 5 4.55 64.15 -28.92
C GLY A 5 3.39 63.28 -28.41
N SER A 6 2.15 63.59 -28.80
CA SER A 6 0.97 62.80 -28.41
C SER A 6 0.98 61.42 -29.06
N THR A 7 1.41 61.31 -30.32
CA THR A 7 1.56 60.01 -31.00
C THR A 7 2.62 59.14 -30.32
N LEU A 8 3.74 59.74 -29.88
CA LEU A 8 4.81 59.03 -29.18
C LEU A 8 4.34 58.47 -27.83
N ILE A 9 3.58 59.27 -27.06
CA ILE A 9 3.01 58.85 -25.77
C ILE A 9 2.03 57.68 -25.95
N ILE A 10 1.12 57.76 -26.93
CA ILE A 10 0.18 56.68 -27.23
C ILE A 10 0.92 55.40 -27.61
N LEU A 11 1.98 55.50 -28.42
CA LEU A 11 2.79 54.35 -28.82
C LEU A 11 3.43 53.66 -27.60
N VAL A 12 4.00 54.45 -26.68
CA VAL A 12 4.61 53.93 -25.45
C VAL A 12 3.57 53.23 -24.57
N ILE A 13 2.38 53.81 -24.43
CA ILE A 13 1.28 53.20 -23.66
C ILE A 13 0.86 51.86 -24.29
N VAL A 14 0.70 51.80 -25.63
CA VAL A 14 0.34 50.57 -26.33
C VAL A 14 1.42 49.49 -26.16
N ILE A 15 2.70 49.85 -26.28
CA ILE A 15 3.82 48.93 -26.07
C ILE A 15 3.81 48.41 -24.63
N ALA A 16 3.61 49.28 -23.64
CA ALA A 16 3.52 48.89 -22.25
C ALA A 16 2.37 47.90 -22.00
N LEU A 17 1.20 48.15 -22.59
CA LEU A 17 0.04 47.24 -22.50
C LEU A 17 0.34 45.87 -23.13
N VAL A 18 0.99 45.84 -24.31
CA VAL A 18 1.37 44.58 -24.96
C VAL A 18 2.37 43.80 -24.12
N ILE A 19 3.35 44.49 -23.50
CA ILE A 19 4.32 43.84 -22.60
C ILE A 19 3.62 43.23 -21.40
N VAL A 20 2.70 43.96 -20.75
CA VAL A 20 1.95 43.45 -19.59
C VAL A 20 1.09 42.24 -19.97
N LEU A 21 0.40 42.29 -21.11
CA LEU A 21 -0.38 41.16 -21.61
C LEU A 21 0.52 39.95 -21.94
N GLY A 22 1.67 40.18 -22.58
CA GLY A 22 2.64 39.13 -22.89
C GLY A 22 3.18 38.45 -21.64
N LEU A 23 3.58 39.23 -20.63
CA LEU A 23 4.02 38.71 -19.33
C LEU A 23 2.92 37.91 -18.63
N SER A 24 1.66 38.36 -18.71
CA SER A 24 0.52 37.64 -18.14
C SER A 24 0.30 36.26 -18.78
N VAL A 25 0.41 36.17 -20.11
CA VAL A 25 0.26 34.90 -20.84
C VAL A 25 1.40 33.94 -20.50
N ILE A 26 2.64 34.43 -20.46
CA ILE A 26 3.81 33.63 -20.08
C ILE A 26 3.63 33.08 -18.67
N ASN A 27 3.29 33.93 -17.70
CA ASN A 27 3.08 33.53 -16.31
C ASN A 27 1.98 32.46 -16.17
N THR A 28 0.85 32.65 -16.86
CA THR A 28 -0.24 31.66 -16.86
C THR A 28 0.18 30.34 -17.47
N THR A 29 0.98 30.37 -18.54
CA THR A 29 1.47 29.17 -19.22
C THR A 29 2.44 28.39 -18.34
N VAL A 30 3.36 29.07 -17.66
CA VAL A 30 4.30 28.46 -16.71
C VAL A 30 3.53 27.81 -15.56
N ASN A 31 2.58 28.52 -14.95
CA ASN A 31 1.76 27.95 -13.86
C ASN A 31 0.96 26.73 -14.33
N HIS A 32 0.39 26.78 -15.54
CA HIS A 32 -0.35 25.65 -16.09
C HIS A 32 0.55 24.43 -16.32
N TYR A 33 1.78 24.66 -16.79
CA TYR A 33 2.77 23.61 -16.94
C TYR A 33 3.15 23.00 -15.59
N GLU A 34 3.40 23.80 -14.56
CA GLU A 34 3.73 23.33 -13.21
C GLU A 34 2.60 22.50 -12.59
N ILE A 35 1.34 22.94 -12.71
CA ILE A 35 0.17 22.18 -12.25
C ILE A 35 0.08 20.84 -12.97
N LYS A 36 0.25 20.83 -14.30
CA LYS A 36 0.18 19.61 -15.10
C LYS A 36 1.31 18.64 -14.73
N LYS A 37 2.52 19.15 -14.53
CA LYS A 37 3.66 18.35 -14.08
C LYS A 37 3.39 17.74 -12.71
N PHE A 38 2.94 18.54 -11.74
CA PHE A 38 2.56 18.05 -10.41
C PHE A 38 1.48 16.97 -10.47
N SER A 39 0.47 17.13 -11.34
CA SER A 39 -0.57 16.11 -11.52
C SER A 39 -0.04 14.78 -12.07
N ILE A 40 0.93 14.82 -13.00
CA ILE A 40 1.59 13.62 -13.53
C ILE A 40 2.40 12.95 -12.42
N ASP A 41 3.25 13.73 -11.75
CA ASP A 41 4.09 13.26 -10.64
C ASP A 41 3.26 12.64 -9.51
N SER A 42 2.11 13.25 -9.20
CA SER A 42 1.14 12.75 -8.22
C SER A 42 0.56 11.40 -8.62
N LYS A 43 0.19 11.23 -9.90
CA LYS A 43 -0.38 9.97 -10.40
C LYS A 43 0.66 8.85 -10.42
N GLU A 44 1.88 9.15 -10.84
CA GLU A 44 2.99 8.20 -10.81
C GLU A 44 3.32 7.79 -9.36
N SER A 45 3.41 8.76 -8.46
CA SER A 45 3.66 8.51 -7.04
C SER A 45 2.59 7.64 -6.39
N PHE A 46 1.33 7.81 -6.80
CA PHE A 46 0.23 6.97 -6.36
C PHE A 46 0.43 5.51 -6.80
N TYR A 47 0.71 5.24 -8.08
CA TYR A 47 0.95 3.87 -8.55
C TYR A 47 2.14 3.19 -7.88
N ILE A 48 3.21 3.93 -7.58
CA ILE A 48 4.35 3.39 -6.84
C ILE A 48 3.95 3.08 -5.39
N SER A 49 3.13 3.93 -4.76
CA SER A 49 2.57 3.63 -3.44
C SER A 49 1.68 2.38 -3.46
N GLU A 50 0.81 2.21 -4.47
CA GLU A 50 0.01 0.99 -4.66
C GLU A 50 0.87 -0.26 -4.80
N THR A 51 2.03 -0.14 -5.46
CA THR A 51 2.99 -1.25 -5.59
C THR A 51 3.49 -1.71 -4.23
N GLY A 52 3.71 -0.80 -3.28
CA GLY A 52 4.06 -1.15 -1.90
C GLY A 52 2.99 -2.02 -1.22
N ILE A 53 1.70 -1.74 -1.44
CA ILE A 53 0.61 -2.59 -0.93
C ILE A 53 0.61 -3.97 -1.61
N ASN A 54 0.85 -4.03 -2.91
CA ASN A 54 0.92 -5.29 -3.64
C ASN A 54 2.10 -6.16 -3.20
N GLU A 55 3.27 -5.57 -2.95
CA GLU A 55 4.42 -6.28 -2.40
C GLU A 55 4.14 -6.80 -0.99
N ALA A 56 3.50 -5.98 -0.14
CA ALA A 56 3.08 -6.38 1.19
C ALA A 56 2.11 -7.57 1.16
N TYR A 57 1.17 -7.59 0.21
CA TYR A 57 0.29 -8.73 -0.02
C TYR A 57 1.07 -10.00 -0.35
N VAL A 58 2.06 -9.94 -1.26
CA VAL A 58 2.89 -11.10 -1.60
C VAL A 58 3.66 -11.61 -0.38
N ARG A 59 4.27 -10.73 0.40
CA ARG A 59 4.98 -11.11 1.64
C ARG A 59 4.04 -11.71 2.68
N THR A 60 2.80 -11.25 2.72
CA THR A 60 1.78 -11.85 3.59
C THR A 60 1.46 -13.27 3.15
N CYS A 61 1.39 -13.55 1.84
CA CYS A 61 1.25 -14.91 1.35
C CYS A 61 2.43 -15.80 1.77
N ASP A 62 3.67 -15.31 1.63
CA ASP A 62 4.85 -16.06 2.05
C ASP A 62 4.79 -16.38 3.56
N LEU A 63 4.45 -15.38 4.38
CA LEU A 63 4.25 -15.55 5.82
C LEU A 63 3.16 -16.57 6.16
N ILE A 64 2.02 -16.56 5.43
CA ILE A 64 0.95 -17.54 5.62
C ILE A 64 1.47 -18.94 5.32
N ASN A 65 2.25 -19.12 4.26
CA ASN A 65 2.81 -20.42 3.91
C ASN A 65 3.79 -20.92 4.98
N GLU A 66 4.71 -20.07 5.42
CA GLU A 66 5.65 -20.38 6.50
C GLU A 66 4.93 -20.74 7.81
N SER A 67 3.84 -20.02 8.12
CA SER A 67 3.02 -20.27 9.31
C SER A 67 2.24 -21.57 9.22
N ILE A 68 1.75 -21.92 8.03
CA ILE A 68 1.13 -23.22 7.74
C ILE A 68 2.12 -24.35 7.97
N GLU A 69 3.33 -24.26 7.40
CA GLU A 69 4.36 -25.29 7.53
C GLU A 69 4.77 -25.49 9.00
N ALA A 70 5.01 -24.40 9.74
CA ALA A 70 5.36 -24.46 11.15
C ALA A 70 4.24 -25.06 12.03
N ALA A 71 2.99 -24.66 11.78
CA ALA A 71 1.85 -25.18 12.52
C ALA A 71 1.58 -26.66 12.21
N MET A 72 1.73 -27.07 10.95
CA MET A 72 1.60 -28.46 10.52
C MET A 72 2.66 -29.35 11.17
N GLN A 73 3.93 -28.93 11.18
CA GLN A 73 5.00 -29.68 11.83
C GLN A 73 4.67 -29.93 13.32
N THR A 74 4.15 -28.92 14.01
CA THR A 74 3.79 -29.02 15.42
C THR A 74 2.61 -29.98 15.65
N ALA A 75 1.62 -29.96 14.76
CA ALA A 75 0.47 -30.88 14.83
C ALA A 75 0.87 -32.33 14.49
N GLU A 76 1.76 -32.52 13.52
CA GLU A 76 2.30 -33.84 13.16
C GLU A 76 3.19 -34.43 14.26
N ASP A 77 4.02 -33.60 14.90
CA ASP A 77 4.83 -34.00 16.05
C ASP A 77 3.93 -34.49 17.20
N TYR A 78 2.79 -33.84 17.43
CA TYR A 78 1.81 -34.30 18.41
C TYR A 78 1.17 -35.64 18.02
N LEU A 79 0.70 -35.78 16.77
CA LEU A 79 0.11 -37.03 16.27
C LEU A 79 1.10 -38.20 16.25
N SER A 80 2.42 -37.94 16.22
CA SER A 80 3.43 -38.98 16.35
C SER A 80 3.42 -39.65 17.74
N VAL A 81 2.95 -38.93 18.76
CA VAL A 81 2.85 -39.40 20.16
C VAL A 81 1.46 -39.95 20.46
N ASP A 82 0.40 -39.24 20.01
CA ASP A 82 -0.98 -39.70 20.12
C ASP A 82 -1.68 -39.67 18.74
N PRO A 83 -1.59 -40.76 17.96
CA PRO A 83 -2.16 -40.81 16.61
C PRO A 83 -3.70 -40.78 16.55
N SER A 84 -4.36 -40.94 17.70
CA SER A 84 -5.81 -41.09 17.76
C SER A 84 -6.54 -39.76 18.01
N ASP A 85 -5.85 -38.76 18.55
CA ASP A 85 -6.43 -37.48 18.91
C ASP A 85 -6.28 -36.42 17.80
N LYS A 86 -7.04 -36.62 16.72
CA LYS A 86 -7.06 -35.67 15.59
C LYS A 86 -7.65 -34.31 15.95
N ALA A 87 -8.59 -34.28 16.89
CA ALA A 87 -9.25 -33.04 17.30
C ALA A 87 -8.26 -32.12 18.03
N GLU A 88 -7.40 -32.68 18.88
CA GLU A 88 -6.35 -31.89 19.53
C GLU A 88 -5.27 -31.45 18.52
N ALA A 89 -4.94 -32.28 17.53
CA ALA A 89 -4.00 -31.89 16.46
C ALA A 89 -4.50 -30.67 15.66
N GLU A 90 -5.78 -30.62 15.31
CA GLU A 90 -6.41 -29.47 14.64
C GLU A 90 -6.40 -28.21 15.51
N ASN A 91 -6.66 -28.37 16.81
CA ASN A 91 -6.57 -27.28 17.78
C ASN A 91 -5.14 -26.74 17.90
N ILE A 92 -4.15 -27.63 18.02
CA ILE A 92 -2.72 -27.29 18.04
C ILE A 92 -2.33 -26.55 16.77
N PHE A 93 -2.75 -27.03 15.60
CA PHE A 93 -2.51 -26.35 14.33
C PHE A 93 -3.04 -24.91 14.34
N THR A 94 -4.32 -24.75 14.69
CA THR A 94 -5.02 -23.46 14.71
C THR A 94 -4.32 -22.45 15.63
N VAL A 95 -3.99 -22.87 16.86
CA VAL A 95 -3.34 -22.01 17.86
C VAL A 95 -1.92 -21.62 17.43
N ASN A 96 -1.12 -22.57 16.93
CA ASN A 96 0.25 -22.27 16.50
C ASN A 96 0.27 -21.39 15.25
N TYR A 97 -0.65 -21.62 14.30
CA TYR A 97 -0.79 -20.77 13.12
C TYR A 97 -1.08 -19.31 13.52
N MET A 98 -2.09 -19.08 14.36
CA MET A 98 -2.44 -17.73 14.82
C MET A 98 -1.26 -17.08 15.56
N MET A 99 -0.57 -17.83 16.42
CA MET A 99 0.58 -17.33 17.16
C MET A 99 1.74 -16.93 16.24
N GLN A 100 2.03 -17.74 15.23
CA GLN A 100 3.12 -17.47 14.29
C GLN A 100 2.84 -16.23 13.45
N ILE A 101 1.61 -16.10 12.92
CA ILE A 101 1.18 -14.88 12.22
C ILE A 101 1.33 -13.67 13.13
N SER A 102 0.72 -13.70 14.33
CA SER A 102 0.75 -12.56 15.26
C SER A 102 2.17 -12.16 15.70
N SER A 103 3.10 -13.10 15.77
CA SER A 103 4.49 -12.80 16.18
C SER A 103 5.36 -12.24 15.06
N SER A 104 5.06 -12.56 13.80
CA SER A 104 5.96 -12.29 12.67
C SER A 104 5.42 -11.26 11.67
N ILE A 105 4.14 -10.88 11.78
CA ILE A 105 3.46 -10.04 10.79
C ILE A 105 4.09 -8.65 10.63
N ASP A 106 4.50 -8.01 11.72
CA ASP A 106 5.13 -6.69 11.68
C ASP A 106 6.47 -6.75 10.94
N ASP A 107 7.33 -7.71 11.29
CA ASP A 107 8.67 -7.84 10.71
C ASP A 107 8.64 -8.29 9.24
N SER A 108 7.66 -9.11 8.85
CA SER A 108 7.54 -9.63 7.48
C SER A 108 6.93 -8.63 6.51
N ILE A 109 5.97 -7.82 6.97
CA ILE A 109 5.21 -6.92 6.08
C ILE A 109 5.80 -5.51 6.04
N GLU A 110 6.28 -4.96 7.16
CA GLU A 110 6.71 -3.57 7.21
C GLU A 110 7.99 -3.32 6.39
N THR A 111 8.00 -2.22 5.64
CA THR A 111 9.16 -1.78 4.87
C THR A 111 9.54 -0.35 5.19
N ARG A 112 10.84 -0.12 5.38
CA ARG A 112 11.41 1.20 5.64
C ARG A 112 12.04 1.84 4.40
N THR A 113 12.00 1.14 3.27
CA THR A 113 12.44 1.63 1.96
C THR A 113 11.38 2.54 1.34
N ASN A 114 11.63 3.12 0.18
CA ASN A 114 10.66 3.95 -0.54
C ASN A 114 10.17 3.16 -1.77
N PRO A 115 8.89 2.71 -1.84
CA PRO A 115 7.79 2.99 -0.92
C PRO A 115 7.94 2.27 0.43
N SER A 116 7.48 2.92 1.50
CA SER A 116 7.49 2.41 2.88
C SER A 116 6.12 1.89 3.25
N VAL A 117 6.05 0.69 3.79
CA VAL A 117 4.79 0.04 4.21
C VAL A 117 4.78 -0.09 5.73
N LYS A 118 3.64 0.25 6.33
CA LYS A 118 3.42 0.12 7.77
C LYS A 118 2.06 -0.49 8.06
N ILE A 119 1.99 -1.21 9.18
CA ILE A 119 0.72 -1.65 9.75
C ILE A 119 0.18 -0.53 10.63
N TRP A 120 -1.11 -0.23 10.48
CA TRP A 120 -1.75 0.90 11.17
C TRP A 120 -2.79 0.48 12.22
N ASN A 121 -2.92 -0.83 12.48
CA ASN A 121 -3.73 -1.33 13.58
C ASN A 121 -3.15 -0.90 14.93
N GLU A 122 -4.01 -0.51 15.87
CA GLU A 122 -3.60 -0.30 17.27
C GLU A 122 -3.40 -1.62 18.02
N ASN A 123 -4.16 -2.65 17.64
CA ASN A 123 -4.04 -3.99 18.21
C ASN A 123 -4.32 -5.03 17.11
N LEU A 124 -3.41 -5.97 16.94
CA LEU A 124 -3.53 -7.09 16.00
C LEU A 124 -3.99 -8.31 16.79
N ALA A 125 -5.24 -8.70 16.58
CA ALA A 125 -5.81 -9.89 17.19
C ALA A 125 -6.72 -10.60 16.21
N PHE A 126 -6.71 -11.93 16.27
CA PHE A 126 -7.66 -12.75 15.55
C PHE A 126 -9.05 -12.62 16.22
N ALA A 127 -10.06 -12.37 15.40
CA ALA A 127 -11.47 -12.44 15.77
C ALA A 127 -12.15 -13.44 14.83
N ASP A 128 -12.81 -14.46 15.40
CA ASP A 128 -13.50 -15.51 14.64
C ASP A 128 -12.63 -16.12 13.52
N ASN A 129 -11.40 -16.53 13.85
CA ASN A 129 -10.42 -17.09 12.92
C ASN A 129 -10.00 -16.17 11.77
N THR A 130 -10.19 -14.85 11.92
CA THR A 130 -9.74 -13.85 10.95
C THR A 130 -8.92 -12.75 11.62
N LEU A 131 -7.86 -12.32 10.95
CA LEU A 131 -7.03 -11.19 11.34
C LEU A 131 -7.17 -10.10 10.27
N THR A 132 -7.59 -8.91 10.69
CA THR A 132 -7.70 -7.75 9.80
C THR A 132 -6.52 -6.80 10.01
N VAL A 133 -5.79 -6.52 8.94
CA VAL A 133 -4.56 -5.74 8.94
C VAL A 133 -4.74 -4.52 8.03
N ILE A 134 -4.64 -3.34 8.60
CA ILE A 134 -4.71 -2.06 7.90
C ILE A 134 -3.30 -1.70 7.47
N LEU A 135 -3.05 -1.73 6.17
CA LEU A 135 -1.76 -1.38 5.59
C LEU A 135 -1.78 0.03 5.06
N LYS A 136 -0.63 0.71 5.21
CA LYS A 136 -0.36 1.98 4.56
C LYS A 136 0.98 1.96 3.88
N SER A 137 0.95 2.21 2.58
CA SER A 137 2.13 2.48 1.78
C SER A 137 2.31 3.99 1.64
N SER A 138 3.52 4.48 1.85
CA SER A 138 3.90 5.88 1.67
C SER A 138 5.06 5.99 0.71
N TYR A 139 4.92 6.82 -0.31
CA TYR A 139 5.96 7.08 -1.31
C TYR A 139 6.24 8.57 -1.42
N ILE A 140 7.52 8.91 -1.56
CA ILE A 140 7.96 10.27 -1.89
C ILE A 140 8.81 10.23 -3.16
N ASN A 141 8.43 11.00 -4.17
CA ASN A 141 9.21 11.09 -5.41
C ASN A 141 10.32 12.15 -5.32
N GLU A 142 11.17 12.22 -6.35
CA GLU A 142 12.28 13.17 -6.42
C GLU A 142 11.81 14.65 -6.41
N ASN A 143 10.62 14.91 -6.93
CA ASN A 143 9.98 16.23 -6.93
C ASN A 143 9.25 16.55 -5.61
N LYS A 144 9.45 15.74 -4.55
CA LYS A 144 8.84 15.87 -3.22
C LYS A 144 7.31 15.78 -3.21
N VAL A 145 6.73 15.16 -4.23
CA VAL A 145 5.33 14.77 -4.22
C VAL A 145 5.21 13.56 -3.30
N TYR A 146 4.37 13.70 -2.29
CA TYR A 146 4.11 12.67 -1.29
C TYR A 146 2.76 12.03 -1.56
N GLN A 147 2.73 10.70 -1.56
CA GLN A 147 1.50 9.92 -1.71
C GLN A 147 1.41 8.83 -0.66
N ILE A 148 0.18 8.58 -0.21
CA ILE A 148 -0.17 7.48 0.68
C ILE A 148 -1.32 6.70 0.08
N THR A 149 -1.16 5.40 -0.02
CA THR A 149 -2.25 4.46 -0.32
C THR A 149 -2.48 3.56 0.89
N GLY A 150 -3.75 3.31 1.23
CA GLY A 150 -4.14 2.38 2.28
C GLY A 150 -5.00 1.23 1.75
N ALA A 151 -4.89 0.06 2.38
CA ALA A 151 -5.76 -1.07 2.11
C ALA A 151 -5.93 -1.92 3.37
N GLU A 152 -7.03 -2.65 3.45
CA GLU A 152 -7.25 -3.65 4.50
C GLU A 152 -6.93 -5.03 3.93
N VAL A 153 -6.17 -5.82 4.66
CA VAL A 153 -5.84 -7.20 4.34
C VAL A 153 -6.47 -8.08 5.41
N VAL A 154 -7.35 -8.98 4.99
CA VAL A 154 -8.00 -9.95 5.88
C VAL A 154 -7.36 -11.30 5.67
N ILE A 155 -6.70 -11.80 6.70
CA ILE A 155 -6.07 -13.12 6.77
C ILE A 155 -7.01 -14.05 7.52
N SER A 156 -7.26 -15.24 6.98
CA SER A 156 -8.14 -16.26 7.58
C SER A 156 -7.32 -17.47 7.99
N VAL A 157 -7.70 -18.13 9.08
CA VAL A 157 -7.09 -19.41 9.44
C VAL A 157 -7.50 -20.48 8.42
N PRO A 158 -6.53 -21.24 7.87
CA PRO A 158 -6.80 -22.29 6.92
C PRO A 158 -7.45 -23.52 7.58
N ASP A 159 -8.16 -24.31 6.77
CA ASP A 159 -8.74 -25.57 7.23
C ASP A 159 -7.65 -26.65 7.37
N TYR A 160 -7.62 -27.33 8.52
CA TYR A 160 -6.59 -28.31 8.83
C TYR A 160 -6.63 -29.53 7.90
N GLU A 161 -7.82 -30.01 7.53
CA GLU A 161 -7.98 -31.17 6.64
C GLU A 161 -7.56 -30.81 5.20
N GLU A 162 -7.85 -29.59 4.74
CA GLU A 162 -7.39 -29.11 3.43
C GLU A 162 -5.86 -29.00 3.35
N VAL A 163 -5.25 -28.44 4.40
CA VAL A 163 -3.80 -28.24 4.48
C VAL A 163 -3.07 -29.57 4.62
N SER A 164 -3.53 -30.46 5.51
CA SER A 164 -2.92 -31.79 5.71
C SER A 164 -3.05 -32.70 4.49
N ALA A 165 -4.10 -32.54 3.68
CA ALA A 165 -4.23 -33.22 2.40
C ALA A 165 -3.32 -32.64 1.29
N GLY A 166 -2.60 -31.54 1.56
CA GLY A 166 -1.78 -30.82 0.58
C GLY A 166 -2.60 -30.13 -0.52
N SER A 167 -3.89 -29.94 -0.30
CA SER A 167 -4.84 -29.42 -1.28
C SER A 167 -5.26 -27.99 -0.91
N TYR A 168 -4.30 -27.08 -0.76
CA TYR A 168 -4.57 -25.69 -0.41
C TYR A 168 -3.90 -24.70 -1.39
N ASP A 169 -4.47 -23.49 -1.47
CA ASP A 169 -3.86 -22.33 -2.12
C ASP A 169 -3.88 -21.19 -1.11
N VAL A 170 -2.71 -20.65 -0.80
CA VAL A 170 -2.53 -19.54 0.15
C VAL A 170 -3.43 -18.35 -0.17
N ARG A 171 -3.70 -18.11 -1.45
CA ARG A 171 -4.56 -17.00 -1.92
C ARG A 171 -6.02 -17.13 -1.46
N ASN A 172 -6.44 -18.30 -1.02
CA ASN A 172 -7.78 -18.50 -0.45
C ASN A 172 -7.90 -17.91 0.97
N TYR A 173 -6.78 -17.77 1.67
CA TYR A 173 -6.71 -17.35 3.07
C TYR A 173 -6.39 -15.87 3.25
N ILE A 174 -6.26 -15.12 2.15
CA ILE A 174 -5.96 -13.69 2.18
C ILE A 174 -6.87 -12.93 1.22
N LYS A 175 -7.45 -11.81 1.68
CA LYS A 175 -8.32 -10.95 0.87
C LYS A 175 -7.98 -9.49 1.11
N ILE A 176 -7.86 -8.73 0.03
CA ILE A 176 -7.78 -7.27 0.11
C ILE A 176 -9.20 -6.69 0.13
N GLN A 177 -9.45 -5.79 1.07
CA GLN A 177 -10.70 -5.05 1.26
C GLN A 177 -10.39 -3.55 1.41
N ASN A 178 -11.43 -2.72 1.25
CA ASN A 178 -11.41 -1.29 1.56
C ASN A 178 -10.15 -0.56 1.06
N TRP A 179 -9.96 -0.56 -0.27
CA TRP A 179 -8.89 0.19 -0.93
C TRP A 179 -9.15 1.69 -0.76
N ASN A 180 -8.30 2.35 0.02
CA ASN A 180 -8.39 3.77 0.31
C ASN A 180 -7.24 4.50 -0.41
N SER A 181 -7.63 5.21 -1.48
CA SER A 181 -6.78 6.06 -2.30
C SER A 181 -6.89 7.53 -1.91
#